data_AF-A0A538GI71-F1
#
_entry.id   AF-A0A538GI71-F1
#
_cell.length_a   1.000
_cell.length_b   1.000
_cell.length_c   1.000
_cell.angle_alpha   90.00
_cell.angle_beta   90.00
_cell.angle_gamma   90.00
#
_symmetry.space_group_name_H-M   'P 1'
#
loop_
_entity.id
_entity.type
_entity.pdbx_description
1 polymer ?
#
loop_
_entity_poly.entity_id
_entity_poly.type
_entity_poly.pdbx_seq_one_letter_code
_entity_poly.pdbx_strand_id
1 'polypeptide(L)'
;MRLRRDPFRDVTARQLDLFVEDEADLLEDCREKHRLYEQADREDREEAYGDFVDAVETATEALADMRDRFARTLDEDAAETYEDSFNRAVRKRWPELGLEIENR
;
A
#
# COMPACT_ATOMS: atom_id res chain seq x y z
N MET A 1 -29.07 -1.44 -9.45
CA MET A 1 -27.97 -1.94 -8.63
C MET A 1 -27.77 -0.98 -7.46
N ARG A 2 -28.12 -1.37 -6.22
CA ARG A 2 -27.78 -0.55 -5.05
C ARG A 2 -26.28 -0.69 -4.84
N LEU A 3 -25.51 0.37 -5.06
CA LEU A 3 -24.11 0.44 -4.62
C LEU A 3 -24.14 0.27 -3.09
N ARG A 4 -23.83 -0.93 -2.61
CA ARG A 4 -23.71 -1.19 -1.18
C ARG A 4 -22.56 -0.28 -0.70
N ARG A 5 -22.86 0.61 0.24
CA ARG A 5 -21.84 1.47 0.86
C ARG A 5 -20.82 0.52 1.48
N ASP A 6 -19.56 0.67 1.11
CA ASP A 6 -18.45 -0.06 1.71
C ASP A 6 -18.45 0.24 3.22
N PRO A 7 -18.69 -0.78 4.08
CA PRO A 7 -18.81 -0.58 5.53
C PRO A 7 -17.47 -0.20 6.18
N PHE A 8 -16.33 -0.52 5.55
CA PHE A 8 -15.00 -0.27 6.11
C PHE A 8 -14.34 1.00 5.57
N ARG A 9 -14.95 1.67 4.59
CA ARG A 9 -14.40 2.87 3.96
C ARG A 9 -13.83 3.89 4.95
N ASP A 10 -14.57 4.20 6.01
CA ASP A 10 -14.18 5.24 6.97
C ASP A 10 -13.05 4.79 7.91
N VAL A 11 -12.99 3.50 8.26
CA VAL A 11 -11.87 2.97 9.08
C VAL A 11 -10.61 2.84 8.24
N THR A 12 -10.72 2.31 7.02
CA THR A 12 -9.61 2.21 6.07
C THR A 12 -9.02 3.58 5.78
N ALA A 13 -9.85 4.61 5.54
CA ALA A 13 -9.36 5.95 5.31
C ALA A 13 -8.51 6.46 6.48
N ARG A 14 -8.98 6.28 7.72
CA ARG A 14 -8.25 6.69 8.93
C ARG A 14 -6.99 5.88 9.16
N GLN A 15 -7.01 4.58 8.91
CA GLN A 15 -5.82 3.74 9.00
C GLN A 15 -4.74 4.18 8.01
N LEU A 16 -5.11 4.48 6.77
CA LEU A 16 -4.17 4.98 5.79
C LEU A 16 -3.68 6.40 6.13
N ASP A 17 -4.50 7.24 6.76
CA ASP A 17 -4.04 8.54 7.27
C ASP A 17 -3.02 8.38 8.39
N LEU A 18 -3.26 7.47 9.34
CA LEU A 18 -2.28 7.12 10.38
C LEU A 18 -1.00 6.54 9.78
N PHE A 19 -1.09 5.68 8.77
CA PHE A 19 0.08 5.16 8.06
C PHE A 19 0.93 6.28 7.45
N VAL A 20 0.30 7.32 6.88
CA VAL A 20 1.04 8.48 6.36
C VAL A 20 1.78 9.24 7.45
N GLU A 21 1.21 9.33 8.64
CA GLU A 21 1.83 10.02 9.78
C GLU A 21 2.96 9.20 10.39
N ASP A 22 2.74 7.90 10.61
CA ASP A 22 3.67 7.00 11.29
C ASP A 22 4.81 6.51 10.38
N GLU A 23 4.53 6.28 9.10
CA GLU A 23 5.45 5.69 8.12
C GLU A 23 5.81 6.67 6.99
N ALA A 24 5.83 7.97 7.31
CA ALA A 24 6.13 9.04 6.36
C ALA A 24 7.46 8.81 5.62
N ASP A 25 8.48 8.33 6.34
CA ASP A 25 9.82 8.07 5.82
C ASP A 25 9.81 6.93 4.77
N LEU A 26 9.03 5.86 4.97
CA LEU A 26 8.90 4.77 4.00
C LEU A 26 8.25 5.26 2.69
N LEU A 27 7.24 6.12 2.80
CA LEU A 27 6.57 6.72 1.64
C LEU A 27 7.48 7.73 0.93
N GLU A 28 8.32 8.46 1.66
CA GLU A 28 9.31 9.35 1.08
C GLU A 28 10.40 8.58 0.34
N ASP A 29 10.91 7.50 0.93
CA ASP A 29 11.91 6.64 0.30
C ASP A 29 11.38 6.04 -1.02
N CYS A 30 10.16 5.49 -1.04
CA CYS A 30 9.53 5.01 -2.27
C CYS A 30 9.51 6.09 -3.38
N ARG A 31 9.17 7.34 -3.02
CA ARG A 31 9.13 8.47 -3.98
C ARG A 31 10.51 8.88 -4.43
N GLU A 32 11.50 8.83 -3.55
CA GLU A 32 12.89 9.13 -3.88
C GLU A 32 13.45 8.09 -4.84
N LYS A 33 13.33 6.81 -4.51
CA LYS A 33 13.81 5.70 -5.35
C LYS A 33 13.12 5.70 -6.71
N HIS A 34 11.82 5.95 -6.77
CA HIS A 34 11.11 6.11 -8.05
C HIS A 34 11.71 7.25 -8.89
N ARG A 35 11.98 8.40 -8.26
CA ARG A 35 12.57 9.56 -8.94
C ARG A 35 13.97 9.26 -9.45
N LEU A 36 14.79 8.58 -8.66
CA LEU A 36 16.14 8.15 -9.06
C LEU A 36 16.07 7.19 -10.25
N TYR A 37 15.15 6.21 -10.21
CA TYR A 37 14.89 5.32 -11.35
C TYR A 37 14.46 6.08 -12.62
N GLU A 38 13.56 7.05 -12.51
CA GLU A 38 13.12 7.84 -13.67
C GLU A 38 14.26 8.66 -14.29
N GLN A 39 15.20 9.12 -13.46
CA GLN A 39 16.35 9.95 -13.88
C GLN A 39 17.59 9.14 -14.27
N ALA A 40 17.66 7.86 -13.88
CA ALA A 40 18.79 6.99 -14.15
C ALA A 40 19.05 6.85 -15.65
N ASP A 41 20.33 6.89 -16.01
CA ASP A 41 20.76 6.61 -17.37
C ASP A 41 20.66 5.11 -17.67
N ARG A 42 20.97 4.71 -18.90
CA ARG A 42 20.78 3.32 -19.32
C ARG A 42 21.62 2.32 -18.52
N GLU A 43 22.78 2.73 -18.01
CA GLU A 43 23.71 1.83 -17.32
C GLU A 43 23.26 1.62 -15.87
N ASP A 44 22.74 2.65 -15.22
CA ASP A 44 22.29 2.59 -13.82
C ASP A 44 20.81 2.20 -13.67
N ARG A 45 20.03 2.17 -14.76
CA ARG A 45 18.57 1.99 -14.70
C ARG A 45 18.11 0.67 -14.08
N GLU A 46 18.86 -0.41 -14.27
CA GLU A 46 18.52 -1.72 -13.69
C GLU A 46 18.69 -1.71 -12.17
N GLU A 47 19.81 -1.19 -11.67
CA GLU A 47 20.07 -1.02 -10.25
C GLU A 47 19.05 -0.09 -9.60
N ALA A 48 18.81 1.08 -10.20
CA ALA A 48 17.82 2.03 -9.69
C ALA A 48 16.38 1.46 -9.70
N TYR A 49 16.06 0.58 -10.65
CA TYR A 49 14.78 -0.13 -10.65
C TYR A 49 14.69 -1.13 -9.51
N GLY A 50 15.74 -1.91 -9.26
CA GLY A 50 15.81 -2.84 -8.12
C GLY A 50 15.60 -2.11 -6.79
N ASP A 51 16.34 -1.02 -6.59
CA ASP A 51 16.20 -0.13 -5.42
C ASP A 51 14.76 0.38 -5.22
N PHE A 52 14.08 0.73 -6.31
CA PHE A 52 12.69 1.19 -6.26
C PHE A 52 11.72 0.05 -5.91
N VAL A 53 11.91 -1.14 -6.49
CA VAL A 53 11.09 -2.32 -6.18
C VAL A 53 11.24 -2.71 -4.72
N ASP A 54 12.47 -2.75 -4.19
CA ASP A 54 12.73 -3.08 -2.78
C ASP A 54 12.05 -2.09 -1.81
N ALA A 55 12.06 -0.80 -2.14
CA ALA A 55 11.36 0.23 -1.36
C ALA A 55 9.83 0.02 -1.39
N VAL A 56 9.27 -0.26 -2.57
CA VAL A 56 7.85 -0.57 -2.75
C VAL A 56 7.45 -1.83 -1.97
N GLU A 57 8.26 -2.88 -2.01
CA GLU A 57 8.02 -4.11 -1.25
C GLU A 57 8.00 -3.81 0.26
N THR A 58 8.98 -3.06 0.76
CA THR A 58 9.07 -2.68 2.18
C THR A 58 7.84 -1.91 2.64
N ALA A 59 7.42 -0.89 1.88
CA ALA A 59 6.22 -0.10 2.21
C ALA A 59 4.94 -0.95 2.14
N THR A 60 4.87 -1.88 1.18
CA THR A 60 3.72 -2.78 1.03
C THR A 60 3.64 -3.78 2.18
N GLU A 61 4.76 -4.31 2.66
CA GLU A 61 4.79 -5.20 3.82
C GLU A 61 4.27 -4.50 5.08
N ALA A 62 4.67 -3.25 5.31
CA ALA A 62 4.16 -2.46 6.44
C ALA A 62 2.63 -2.24 6.34
N LEU A 63 2.11 -1.98 5.14
CA LEU A 63 0.67 -1.86 4.89
C LEU A 63 -0.07 -3.19 5.13
N ALA A 64 0.49 -4.31 4.66
CA ALA A 64 -0.06 -5.64 4.84
C ALA A 64 -0.10 -6.02 6.32
N ASP A 65 0.97 -5.75 7.08
CA ASP A 65 1.02 -5.98 8.52
C ASP A 65 -0.04 -5.18 9.28
N MET A 66 -0.25 -3.92 8.89
CA MET A 66 -1.32 -3.08 9.47
C MET A 66 -2.71 -3.67 9.18
N ARG A 67 -2.96 -4.04 7.92
CA ARG A 67 -4.21 -4.66 7.46
C ARG A 67 -4.48 -5.96 8.22
N ASP A 68 -3.54 -6.89 8.19
CA ASP A 68 -3.68 -8.22 8.76
C ASP A 68 -3.87 -8.18 10.28
N ARG A 69 -3.21 -7.24 10.96
CA ARG A 69 -3.40 -7.05 12.41
C ARG A 69 -4.84 -6.66 12.74
N PHE A 70 -5.48 -5.82 11.93
CA PHE A 70 -6.88 -5.45 12.11
C PHE A 70 -7.83 -6.56 11.67
N ALA A 71 -7.58 -7.20 10.52
CA ALA A 71 -8.38 -8.28 9.97
C ALA A 71 -8.54 -9.45 10.95
N ARG A 72 -7.47 -9.81 11.68
CA ARG A 72 -7.47 -10.85 12.73
C ARG A 72 -8.43 -10.58 13.90
N THR A 73 -8.98 -9.37 14.02
CA THR A 73 -9.97 -9.01 15.05
C THR A 73 -11.42 -9.20 14.59
N LEU A 74 -11.62 -9.45 13.30
CA LEU A 74 -12.92 -9.60 12.65
C LEU A 74 -13.27 -11.09 12.47
N ASP A 75 -14.56 -11.37 12.23
CA ASP A 75 -14.97 -12.65 11.67
C ASP A 75 -14.53 -12.79 10.21
N GLU A 76 -14.51 -14.02 9.68
CA GLU A 76 -13.96 -14.35 8.36
C GLU A 76 -14.61 -13.55 7.22
N ASP A 77 -15.95 -13.46 7.20
CA ASP A 77 -16.70 -12.72 6.17
C ASP A 77 -16.41 -11.21 6.25
N ALA A 78 -16.30 -10.67 7.47
CA ALA A 78 -15.95 -9.28 7.71
C ALA A 78 -14.49 -8.96 7.36
N ALA A 79 -13.57 -9.89 7.63
CA ALA A 79 -12.15 -9.78 7.31
C ALA A 79 -11.94 -9.69 5.79
N GLU A 80 -12.52 -10.59 5.00
CA GLU A 80 -12.43 -10.56 3.53
C GLU A 80 -12.97 -9.23 2.97
N THR A 81 -14.12 -8.78 3.47
CA THR A 81 -14.72 -7.50 3.04
C THR A 81 -13.82 -6.30 3.41
N TYR A 82 -13.15 -6.35 4.56
CA TYR A 82 -12.23 -5.32 5.01
C TYR A 82 -10.94 -5.30 4.17
N GLU A 83 -10.34 -6.47 3.91
CA GLU A 83 -9.12 -6.59 3.09
C GLU A 83 -9.34 -6.04 1.68
N ASP A 84 -10.47 -6.37 1.05
CA ASP A 84 -10.88 -5.80 -0.24
C ASP A 84 -11.00 -4.28 -0.21
N SER A 85 -11.64 -3.74 0.84
CA SER A 85 -11.78 -2.30 1.05
C SER A 85 -10.42 -1.63 1.21
N PHE A 86 -9.53 -2.25 1.98
CA PHE A 86 -8.19 -1.78 2.28
C PHE A 86 -7.31 -1.76 1.03
N ASN A 87 -7.18 -2.89 0.33
CA ASN A 87 -6.38 -3.03 -0.88
C ASN A 87 -6.85 -2.04 -1.96
N ARG A 88 -8.17 -1.87 -2.11
CA ARG A 88 -8.74 -0.87 -3.03
C ARG A 88 -8.40 0.57 -2.65
N ALA A 89 -8.39 0.89 -1.35
CA ALA A 89 -8.03 2.22 -0.88
C ALA A 89 -6.54 2.50 -1.06
N VAL A 90 -5.67 1.52 -0.78
CA VAL A 90 -4.22 1.59 -1.05
C VAL A 90 -3.98 1.85 -2.52
N ARG A 91 -4.51 1.00 -3.42
CA ARG A 91 -4.35 1.15 -4.88
C ARG A 91 -4.83 2.50 -5.40
N LYS A 92 -5.88 3.07 -4.80
CA LYS A 92 -6.38 4.39 -5.17
C LYS A 92 -5.45 5.52 -4.72
N ARG A 93 -4.81 5.38 -3.56
CA ARG A 93 -3.95 6.42 -2.96
C ARG A 93 -2.52 6.35 -3.48
N TRP A 94 -1.99 5.14 -3.65
CA TRP A 94 -0.64 4.83 -4.11
C TRP A 94 -0.69 3.70 -5.14
N PRO A 95 -0.89 4.01 -6.44
CA PRO A 95 -0.99 3.01 -7.49
C PRO A 95 0.19 2.03 -7.55
N GLU A 96 1.40 2.50 -7.26
CA GLU A 96 2.66 1.74 -7.23
C GLU A 96 2.65 0.64 -6.15
N LEU A 97 2.08 0.91 -4.97
CA LEU A 97 1.94 -0.08 -3.89
C LEU A 97 0.74 -1.02 -4.12
N GLY A 98 -0.22 -0.57 -4.93
CA GLY A 98 -1.48 -1.28 -5.15
C GLY A 98 -1.35 -2.61 -5.90
N LEU A 99 -0.28 -2.82 -6.66
CA LEU A 99 -0.04 -4.10 -7.36
C LEU A 99 0.53 -5.14 -6.41
N GLU A 100 1.43 -4.74 -5.51
CA GLU A 100 2.06 -5.66 -4.55
C GLU A 100 1.11 -6.04 -3.42
N ILE A 101 0.28 -5.09 -2.93
CA ILE A 101 -0.64 -5.35 -1.81
C ILE A 101 -1.73 -6.38 -2.15
N GLU A 102 -2.12 -6.51 -3.43
CA GLU A 102 -3.11 -7.49 -3.90
C GLU A 102 -2.53 -8.92 -3.93
N ASN A 103 -1.19 -9.06 -3.92
CA ASN A 103 -0.49 -10.34 -3.93
C ASN A 103 -0.01 -10.79 -2.53
N ARG A 104 -0.29 -10.00 -1.48
CA ARG A 104 0.06 -10.25 -0.09
C ARG A 104 -1.17 -10.59 0.72
#